data_AF-A0A2G2J5Y4-F1
#
_entry.id   AF-A0A2G2J5Y4-F1
#
_cell.length_a   1.000
_cell.length_b   1.000
_cell.length_c   1.000
_cell.angle_alpha   90.00
_cell.angle_beta   90.00
_cell.angle_gamma   90.00
#
_symmetry.space_group_name_H-M   'P 1'
#
loop_
_entity.id
_entity.type
_entity.pdbx_description
1 polymer ?
#
loop_
_entity_poly.entity_id
_entity_poly.type
_entity_poly.pdbx_seq_one_letter_code
_entity_poly.pdbx_strand_id
1 'polypeptide(L)'
;MEINFSILKYSRLILEPSKLLIEVIEKLVSLKPRGKKERFDLIIQPMHKQFEEVHRDYAQMFRNLKDSLPVKYDNNLYKISGKVRKYKHKSALAKSRKMIEDFDYKRAVKIGLRDWLRHSAQGIVSELKNKKERQYFYSIFVYFLDDEFVENPSKELIECTMKTLQERGGGAIFNTPSSIVIMNLDKLKTVEEMHDYLDAEIHALGLRCSNVIKSYMAMM
;
A
#
# COMPACT_ATOMS: atom_id res chain seq x y z
N MET A 1 31.48 -10.61 13.37
CA MET A 1 30.02 -10.45 13.18
C MET A 1 29.77 -8.95 13.12
N GLU A 2 29.70 -8.38 11.92
CA GLU A 2 29.50 -6.93 11.73
C GLU A 2 28.03 -6.60 11.97
N ILE A 3 27.74 -5.70 12.91
CA ILE A 3 26.41 -5.20 13.16
C ILE A 3 26.06 -4.22 12.04
N ASN A 4 25.08 -4.59 11.21
CA ASN A 4 24.63 -3.79 10.10
C ASN A 4 23.72 -2.66 10.60
N PHE A 5 24.28 -1.46 10.76
CA PHE A 5 23.58 -0.24 11.19
C PHE A 5 22.70 0.41 10.10
N SER A 6 22.52 -0.22 8.92
CA SER A 6 21.60 0.29 7.89
C SER A 6 20.18 0.49 8.45
N ILE A 7 19.73 -0.37 9.37
CA ILE A 7 18.46 -0.26 10.09
C ILE A 7 18.27 1.12 10.77
N LEU A 8 19.33 1.69 11.35
CA LEU A 8 19.28 3.01 12.00
C LEU A 8 19.31 4.18 11.00
N LYS A 9 19.82 3.95 9.79
CA LYS A 9 19.80 4.95 8.70
C LYS A 9 18.43 4.98 8.02
N TYR A 10 17.74 3.84 7.94
CA TYR A 10 16.42 3.70 7.35
C TYR A 10 15.29 4.18 8.25
N SER A 11 15.41 4.04 9.58
CA SER A 11 14.43 4.58 10.53
C SER A 11 14.26 6.10 10.36
N ARG A 12 15.33 6.85 10.12
CA ARG A 12 15.29 8.31 9.93
C ARG A 12 14.58 8.76 8.65
N LEU A 13 14.71 8.01 7.56
CA LEU A 13 14.06 8.29 6.27
C LEU A 13 12.56 7.97 6.25
N ILE A 14 12.09 7.13 7.18
CA ILE A 14 10.70 6.64 7.26
C ILE A 14 9.90 7.39 8.32
N LEU A 15 10.55 7.82 9.40
CA LEU A 15 9.91 8.56 10.49
C LEU A 15 9.51 9.98 10.07
N GLU A 16 10.27 10.64 9.20
CA GLU A 16 10.02 12.02 8.77
C GLU A 16 8.72 12.19 7.96
N PRO A 17 8.46 11.43 6.87
CA PRO A 17 7.20 11.53 6.12
C PRO A 17 5.98 11.06 6.93
N SER A 18 6.16 10.02 7.75
CA SER A 18 5.11 9.50 8.62
C SER A 18 4.70 10.53 9.69
N LYS A 19 5.67 11.26 10.24
CA LYS A 19 5.44 12.37 11.17
C LYS A 19 4.71 13.53 10.51
N LEU A 20 5.03 13.87 9.27
CA LEU A 20 4.30 14.90 8.51
C LEU A 20 2.83 14.51 8.26
N LEU A 21 2.54 13.23 8.00
CA LEU A 21 1.16 12.74 7.88
C LEU A 21 0.40 12.85 9.21
N ILE A 22 1.07 12.52 10.32
CA ILE A 22 0.54 12.66 11.70
C ILE A 22 0.21 14.12 11.98
N GLU A 23 1.14 15.04 11.72
CA GLU A 23 0.95 16.48 11.92
C GLU A 23 -0.20 17.05 11.07
N VAL A 24 -0.42 16.54 9.86
CA VAL A 24 -1.54 16.95 8.99
C VAL A 24 -2.90 16.47 9.53
N ILE A 25 -2.95 15.29 10.14
CA ILE A 25 -4.19 14.72 10.69
C ILE A 25 -4.53 15.28 12.06
N GLU A 26 -3.53 15.53 12.91
CA GLU A 26 -3.72 16.29 14.16
C GLU A 26 -4.26 17.69 13.85
N LYS A 27 -3.77 18.33 12.78
CA LYS A 27 -4.37 19.57 12.26
C LYS A 27 -5.83 19.32 11.88
N LEU A 28 -6.16 18.29 11.11
CA LEU A 28 -7.54 17.91 10.75
C LEU A 28 -8.51 17.84 11.94
N VAL A 29 -8.11 17.14 13.01
CA VAL A 29 -8.94 16.95 14.23
C VAL A 29 -9.09 18.27 15.02
N SER A 30 -8.08 19.13 14.97
CA SER A 30 -8.12 20.45 15.62
C SER A 30 -8.96 21.51 14.88
N LEU A 31 -9.42 21.23 13.65
CA LEU A 31 -9.99 22.25 12.77
C LEU A 31 -11.52 22.18 12.65
N LYS A 32 -12.21 22.91 13.52
CA LYS A 32 -13.61 23.35 13.33
C LYS A 32 -13.73 24.50 12.30
N PRO A 33 -14.95 24.80 11.81
CA PRO A 33 -15.24 24.72 10.39
C PRO A 33 -14.42 25.72 9.54
N ARG A 34 -13.46 25.19 8.79
CA ARG A 34 -12.77 25.92 7.72
C ARG A 34 -13.57 25.85 6.41
N GLY A 35 -13.49 26.89 5.57
CA GLY A 35 -14.12 26.92 4.26
C GLY A 35 -13.61 25.79 3.35
N LYS A 36 -14.38 25.43 2.30
CA LYS A 36 -14.03 24.32 1.37
C LYS A 36 -12.58 24.41 0.87
N LYS A 37 -12.15 25.62 0.45
CA LYS A 37 -10.80 25.87 -0.06
C LYS A 37 -9.72 25.63 0.98
N GLU A 38 -9.90 26.16 2.18
CA GLU A 38 -8.92 26.05 3.26
C GLU A 38 -8.79 24.61 3.78
N ARG A 39 -9.89 23.83 3.78
CA ARG A 39 -9.81 22.37 4.01
C ARG A 39 -9.05 21.67 2.89
N PHE A 40 -9.28 22.02 1.64
CA PHE A 40 -8.54 21.41 0.53
C PHE A 40 -7.03 21.68 0.64
N ASP A 41 -6.64 22.93 0.83
CA ASP A 41 -5.24 23.38 0.83
C ASP A 41 -4.45 22.84 2.03
N LEU A 42 -5.07 22.76 3.21
CA LEU A 42 -4.38 22.41 4.46
C LEU A 42 -4.47 20.93 4.84
N ILE A 43 -5.40 20.19 4.25
CA ILE A 43 -5.69 18.80 4.62
C ILE A 43 -5.62 17.88 3.41
N ILE A 44 -6.50 18.12 2.43
CA ILE A 44 -6.71 17.18 1.33
C ILE A 44 -5.47 17.10 0.43
N GLN A 45 -4.92 18.25 0.04
CA GLN A 45 -3.74 18.32 -0.81
C GLN A 45 -2.48 17.75 -0.12
N PRO A 46 -2.13 18.11 1.13
CA PRO A 46 -1.02 17.48 1.84
C PRO A 46 -1.17 15.98 1.97
N MET A 47 -2.37 15.49 2.33
CA MET A 47 -2.63 14.06 2.42
C MET A 47 -2.49 13.36 1.07
N HIS A 48 -2.92 13.99 -0.03
CA HIS A 48 -2.76 13.44 -1.37
C HIS A 48 -1.29 13.26 -1.74
N LYS A 49 -0.47 14.30 -1.54
CA LYS A 49 0.97 14.25 -1.81
C LYS A 49 1.65 13.11 -1.06
N GLN A 50 1.28 12.93 0.20
CA GLN A 50 1.81 11.84 1.02
C GLN A 50 1.31 10.47 0.57
N PHE A 51 0.04 10.35 0.17
CA PHE A 51 -0.48 9.15 -0.48
C PHE A 51 0.34 8.78 -1.73
N GLU A 52 0.67 9.74 -2.59
CA GLU A 52 1.46 9.48 -3.80
C GLU A 52 2.87 8.97 -3.46
N GLU A 53 3.50 9.49 -2.41
CA GLU A 53 4.79 8.98 -1.91
C GLU A 53 4.67 7.51 -1.49
N VAL A 54 3.65 7.18 -0.69
CA VAL A 54 3.39 5.81 -0.24
C VAL A 54 3.08 4.87 -1.42
N HIS A 55 2.30 5.33 -2.39
CA HIS A 55 2.00 4.56 -3.59
C HIS A 55 3.26 4.25 -4.39
N ARG A 56 4.12 5.26 -4.65
CA ARG A 56 5.40 5.07 -5.36
C ARG A 56 6.27 4.04 -4.65
N ASP A 57 6.30 4.10 -3.32
CA ASP A 57 7.03 3.15 -2.49
C ASP A 57 6.52 1.71 -2.64
N TYR A 58 5.20 1.49 -2.60
CA TYR A 58 4.62 0.16 -2.81
C TYR A 58 4.86 -0.36 -4.23
N ALA A 59 4.64 0.47 -5.23
CA ALA A 59 4.86 0.12 -6.62
C ALA A 59 6.32 -0.27 -6.87
N GLN A 60 7.27 0.49 -6.32
CA GLN A 60 8.69 0.17 -6.40
C GLN A 60 9.03 -1.12 -5.67
N MET A 61 8.45 -1.36 -4.49
CA MET A 61 8.66 -2.60 -3.73
C MET A 61 8.19 -3.84 -4.52
N PHE A 62 7.01 -3.79 -5.15
CA PHE A 62 6.47 -4.93 -5.90
C PHE A 62 7.29 -5.19 -7.16
N ARG A 63 7.66 -4.14 -7.89
CA ARG A 63 8.55 -4.25 -9.07
C ARG A 63 9.90 -4.83 -8.70
N ASN A 64 10.53 -4.33 -7.63
CA ASN A 64 11.81 -4.83 -7.14
C ASN A 64 11.75 -6.32 -6.77
N LEU A 65 10.66 -6.76 -6.12
CA LEU A 65 10.46 -8.17 -5.83
C LEU A 65 10.39 -8.97 -7.13
N LYS A 66 9.51 -8.58 -8.06
CA LYS A 66 9.35 -9.25 -9.37
C LYS A 66 10.67 -9.35 -10.12
N ASP A 67 11.39 -8.25 -10.28
CA ASP A 67 12.65 -8.18 -11.02
C ASP A 67 13.77 -9.02 -10.37
N SER A 68 13.67 -9.26 -9.06
CA SER A 68 14.61 -10.08 -8.32
C SER A 68 14.33 -11.59 -8.42
N LEU A 69 13.12 -11.99 -8.82
CA LEU A 69 12.77 -13.39 -8.99
C LEU A 69 13.49 -13.99 -10.22
N PRO A 70 13.87 -15.27 -10.17
CA PRO A 70 14.36 -15.97 -11.35
C PRO A 70 13.30 -15.99 -12.47
N VAL A 71 13.73 -15.98 -13.73
CA VAL A 71 12.88 -16.09 -14.92
C VAL A 71 13.32 -17.32 -15.69
N LYS A 72 12.36 -18.10 -16.20
CA LYS A 72 12.65 -19.26 -17.04
C LYS A 72 13.33 -18.80 -18.33
N TYR A 73 14.49 -19.37 -18.63
CA TYR A 73 15.29 -19.03 -19.81
C TYR A 73 15.37 -20.19 -20.81
N ASP A 74 15.38 -21.42 -20.30
CA ASP A 74 15.48 -22.65 -21.10
C ASP A 74 14.82 -23.79 -20.30
N ASN A 75 14.61 -24.94 -20.91
CA ASN A 75 13.96 -26.10 -20.29
C ASN A 75 14.59 -26.43 -18.92
N ASN A 76 13.80 -26.25 -17.85
CA ASN A 76 14.19 -26.42 -16.44
C ASN A 76 15.33 -25.52 -15.91
N LEU A 77 15.69 -24.47 -16.64
CA LEU A 77 16.73 -23.51 -16.26
C LEU A 77 16.18 -22.09 -16.10
N TYR A 78 16.60 -21.46 -15.00
CA TYR A 78 16.17 -20.12 -14.60
C TYR A 78 17.37 -19.20 -14.41
N LYS A 79 17.19 -17.91 -14.65
CA LYS A 79 18.20 -16.87 -14.40
C LYS A 79 17.56 -15.65 -13.75
N ILE A 80 18.31 -14.94 -12.91
CA ILE A 80 17.87 -13.64 -12.38
C ILE A 80 18.36 -12.55 -13.35
N SER A 81 17.55 -11.55 -13.63
CA SER A 81 17.94 -10.43 -14.49
C SER A 81 19.25 -9.78 -14.00
N GLY A 82 20.16 -9.47 -14.92
CA GLY A 82 21.47 -8.90 -14.60
C GLY A 82 22.47 -9.86 -13.93
N LYS A 83 22.17 -11.16 -13.80
CA LYS A 83 23.09 -12.16 -13.24
C LYS A 83 23.42 -13.26 -14.24
N VAL A 84 24.70 -13.65 -14.28
CA VAL A 84 25.21 -14.72 -15.16
C VAL A 84 24.82 -16.11 -14.67
N ARG A 85 24.60 -16.26 -13.34
CA ARG A 85 24.33 -17.55 -12.71
C ARG A 85 22.96 -18.12 -13.11
N LYS A 86 22.98 -19.38 -13.55
CA LYS A 86 21.79 -20.19 -13.88
C LYS A 86 21.41 -21.11 -12.70
N TYR A 87 20.12 -21.40 -12.58
CA TYR A 87 19.55 -22.23 -11.52
C TYR A 87 18.65 -23.31 -12.12
N LYS A 88 18.71 -24.52 -11.56
CA LYS A 88 17.69 -25.57 -11.82
C LYS A 88 16.39 -25.20 -11.11
N HIS A 89 15.26 -25.71 -11.58
CA HIS A 89 13.92 -25.43 -11.04
C HIS A 89 13.83 -25.43 -9.50
N LYS A 90 14.25 -26.50 -8.82
CA LYS A 90 14.22 -26.59 -7.35
C LYS A 90 15.05 -25.48 -6.67
N SER A 91 16.22 -25.16 -7.21
CA SER A 91 17.09 -24.09 -6.67
C SER A 91 16.53 -22.70 -6.97
N ALA A 92 15.86 -22.52 -8.10
CA ALA A 92 15.18 -21.27 -8.45
C ALA A 92 14.02 -21.01 -7.47
N LEU A 93 13.19 -22.02 -7.21
CA LEU A 93 12.09 -21.93 -6.26
C LEU A 93 12.58 -21.60 -4.84
N ALA A 94 13.61 -22.31 -4.35
CA ALA A 94 14.21 -22.01 -3.04
C ALA A 94 14.76 -20.58 -2.96
N LYS A 95 15.33 -20.07 -4.07
CA LYS A 95 15.82 -18.70 -4.15
C LYS A 95 14.67 -17.69 -4.13
N SER A 96 13.59 -17.96 -4.85
CA SER A 96 12.36 -17.14 -4.83
C SER A 96 11.79 -17.05 -3.43
N ARG A 97 11.70 -18.16 -2.70
CA ARG A 97 11.24 -18.17 -1.29
C ARG A 97 12.07 -17.25 -0.41
N LYS A 98 13.40 -17.34 -0.50
CA LYS A 98 14.28 -16.44 0.23
C LYS A 98 14.06 -14.96 -0.13
N MET A 99 13.78 -14.65 -1.41
CA MET A 99 13.47 -13.27 -1.82
C MET A 99 12.12 -12.79 -1.28
N ILE A 100 11.13 -13.68 -1.15
CA ILE A 100 9.84 -13.40 -0.53
C ILE A 100 10.02 -13.13 0.97
N GLU A 101 10.84 -13.92 1.67
CA GLU A 101 11.20 -13.68 3.08
C GLU A 101 11.90 -12.32 3.26
N ASP A 102 12.88 -12.02 2.40
CA ASP A 102 13.57 -10.72 2.40
C ASP A 102 12.60 -9.55 2.12
N PHE A 103 11.56 -9.79 1.31
CA PHE A 103 10.50 -8.83 1.04
C PHE A 103 9.60 -8.62 2.26
N ASP A 104 9.18 -9.67 2.97
CA ASP A 104 8.38 -9.54 4.19
C ASP A 104 9.14 -8.78 5.27
N TYR A 105 10.44 -9.05 5.42
CA TYR A 105 11.29 -8.28 6.34
C TYR A 105 11.33 -6.78 5.99
N LYS A 106 11.52 -6.43 4.71
CA LYS A 106 11.50 -5.03 4.25
C LYS A 106 10.13 -4.38 4.43
N ARG A 107 9.05 -5.14 4.24
CA ARG A 107 7.67 -4.70 4.50
C ARG A 107 7.45 -4.41 5.97
N ALA A 108 7.93 -5.26 6.87
CA ALA A 108 7.73 -5.14 8.31
C ALA A 108 8.22 -3.77 8.86
N VAL A 109 9.27 -3.22 8.27
CA VAL A 109 9.81 -1.88 8.62
C VAL A 109 8.84 -0.74 8.25
N LYS A 110 7.94 -0.94 7.28
CA LYS A 110 6.96 0.07 6.82
C LYS A 110 5.57 -0.05 7.48
N ILE A 111 5.39 -0.98 8.42
CA ILE A 111 4.12 -1.27 9.10
C ILE A 111 3.59 -0.09 9.94
N GLY A 112 4.47 0.75 10.50
CA GLY A 112 4.07 1.81 11.43
C GLY A 112 3.10 2.85 10.86
N LEU A 113 3.31 3.30 9.62
CA LEU A 113 2.45 4.30 8.95
C LEU A 113 1.05 3.76 8.65
N ARG A 114 1.00 2.47 8.29
CA ARG A 114 -0.22 1.73 7.95
C ARG A 114 -1.08 1.46 9.17
N ASP A 115 -0.46 1.03 10.25
CA ASP A 115 -1.16 0.80 11.51
C ASP A 115 -1.68 2.14 12.03
N TRP A 116 -0.91 3.22 11.90
CA TRP A 116 -1.38 4.54 12.29
C TRP A 116 -2.58 5.06 11.45
N LEU A 117 -2.59 4.87 10.12
CA LEU A 117 -3.76 5.21 9.27
C LEU A 117 -5.02 4.44 9.71
N ARG A 118 -4.87 3.18 10.11
CA ARG A 118 -5.98 2.35 10.63
C ARG A 118 -6.54 2.87 11.95
N HIS A 119 -5.66 3.32 12.85
CA HIS A 119 -6.06 3.91 14.13
C HIS A 119 -6.68 5.30 13.95
N SER A 120 -6.26 6.04 12.92
CA SER A 120 -6.72 7.43 12.68
C SER A 120 -7.94 7.52 11.76
N ALA A 121 -8.24 6.49 10.97
CA ALA A 121 -9.36 6.46 10.02
C ALA A 121 -10.72 6.79 10.66
N GLN A 122 -10.95 6.33 11.89
CA GLN A 122 -12.22 6.55 12.61
C GLN A 122 -12.47 8.03 12.90
N GLY A 123 -11.45 8.74 13.41
CA GLY A 123 -11.52 10.16 13.73
C GLY A 123 -11.70 11.01 12.47
N ILE A 124 -10.99 10.65 11.40
CA ILE A 124 -11.09 11.32 10.10
C ILE A 124 -12.50 11.19 9.53
N VAL A 125 -13.04 9.97 9.45
CA VAL A 125 -14.35 9.69 8.85
C VAL A 125 -15.48 10.39 9.59
N SER A 126 -15.40 10.47 10.92
CA SER A 126 -16.43 11.08 11.77
C SER A 126 -16.68 12.57 11.46
N GLU A 127 -15.68 13.28 10.96
CA GLU A 127 -15.76 14.71 10.65
C GLU A 127 -16.16 15.01 9.20
N LEU A 128 -16.14 14.01 8.30
CA LEU A 128 -16.44 14.22 6.88
C LEU A 128 -17.95 14.34 6.65
N LYS A 129 -18.40 15.53 6.25
CA LYS A 129 -19.81 15.78 5.87
C LYS A 129 -20.00 15.92 4.36
N ASN A 130 -18.96 16.29 3.63
CA ASN A 130 -19.04 16.51 2.18
C ASN A 130 -18.94 15.19 1.41
N LYS A 131 -19.82 14.99 0.42
CA LYS A 131 -19.85 13.77 -0.41
C LYS A 131 -18.54 13.52 -1.18
N LYS A 132 -17.94 14.56 -1.78
CA LYS A 132 -16.71 14.42 -2.57
C LYS A 132 -15.50 14.11 -1.67
N GLU A 133 -15.43 14.74 -0.50
CA GLU A 133 -14.41 14.43 0.50
C GLU A 133 -14.58 12.97 0.97
N ARG A 134 -15.80 12.53 1.32
CA ARG A 134 -16.09 11.13 1.68
C ARG A 134 -15.64 10.14 0.60
N GLN A 135 -15.93 10.43 -0.67
CA GLN A 135 -15.52 9.61 -1.81
C GLN A 135 -13.99 9.47 -1.89
N TYR A 136 -13.27 10.57 -1.68
CA TYR A 136 -11.82 10.57 -1.69
C TYR A 136 -11.21 9.77 -0.55
N PHE A 137 -11.66 10.01 0.68
CA PHE A 137 -11.19 9.26 1.84
C PHE A 137 -11.54 7.77 1.73
N TYR A 138 -12.73 7.43 1.26
CA TYR A 138 -13.08 6.05 0.93
C TYR A 138 -12.08 5.43 -0.05
N SER A 139 -11.71 6.11 -1.13
CA SER A 139 -10.74 5.57 -2.09
C SER A 139 -9.35 5.36 -1.49
N ILE A 140 -8.92 6.22 -0.56
CA ILE A 140 -7.67 6.03 0.20
C ILE A 140 -7.79 4.81 1.11
N PHE A 141 -8.90 4.69 1.85
CA PHE A 141 -9.11 3.55 2.73
C PHE A 141 -9.14 2.24 1.94
N VAL A 142 -9.89 2.17 0.84
CA VAL A 142 -9.93 1.00 -0.03
C VAL A 142 -8.55 0.66 -0.61
N TYR A 143 -7.76 1.67 -0.99
CA TYR A 143 -6.39 1.45 -1.45
C TYR A 143 -5.55 0.67 -0.42
N PHE A 144 -5.68 1.00 0.87
CA PHE A 144 -4.90 0.38 1.94
C PHE A 144 -5.55 -0.84 2.59
N LEU A 145 -6.88 -0.94 2.55
CA LEU A 145 -7.65 -1.78 3.47
C LEU A 145 -8.53 -2.82 2.79
N ASP A 146 -8.86 -2.69 1.51
CA ASP A 146 -9.85 -3.57 0.86
C ASP A 146 -9.18 -4.75 0.13
N ASP A 147 -9.62 -5.98 0.40
CA ASP A 147 -9.19 -7.18 -0.31
C ASP A 147 -9.95 -7.35 -1.64
N GLU A 148 -11.22 -6.99 -1.67
CA GLU A 148 -12.12 -7.11 -2.81
C GLU A 148 -12.36 -5.76 -3.48
N PHE A 149 -11.30 -5.17 -4.04
CA PHE A 149 -11.41 -3.90 -4.76
C PHE A 149 -12.52 -3.94 -5.83
N VAL A 150 -13.55 -3.12 -5.63
CA VAL A 150 -14.62 -2.91 -6.61
C VAL A 150 -14.30 -1.66 -7.41
N GLU A 151 -14.15 -1.82 -8.73
CA GLU A 151 -14.04 -0.68 -9.63
C GLU A 151 -15.40 0.04 -9.75
N ASN A 152 -15.40 1.37 -9.58
CA ASN A 152 -16.61 2.20 -9.61
C ASN A 152 -17.70 1.73 -8.62
N PRO A 153 -17.41 1.73 -7.31
CA PRO A 153 -18.34 1.22 -6.31
C PRO A 153 -19.62 2.05 -6.27
N SER A 154 -20.75 1.39 -5.97
CA SER A 154 -22.03 2.06 -5.81
C SER A 154 -21.99 3.03 -4.63
N LYS A 155 -22.89 4.02 -4.65
CA LYS A 155 -22.98 5.01 -3.57
C LYS A 155 -23.28 4.35 -2.22
N GLU A 156 -24.14 3.33 -2.23
CA GLU A 156 -24.57 2.57 -1.07
C GLU A 156 -23.40 1.80 -0.44
N LEU A 157 -22.53 1.21 -1.27
CA LEU A 157 -21.34 0.50 -0.80
C LEU A 157 -20.38 1.47 -0.08
N ILE A 158 -20.15 2.63 -0.66
CA ILE A 158 -19.29 3.66 -0.08
C ILE A 158 -19.83 4.12 1.27
N GLU A 159 -21.13 4.41 1.35
CA GLU A 159 -21.78 4.83 2.59
C GLU A 159 -21.71 3.73 3.67
N CYS A 160 -21.91 2.47 3.29
CA CYS A 160 -21.80 1.31 4.17
C CYS A 160 -20.37 1.12 4.73
N THR A 161 -19.36 1.18 3.87
CA THR A 161 -17.95 1.04 4.29
C THR A 161 -17.53 2.21 5.17
N MET A 162 -17.91 3.44 4.84
CA MET A 162 -17.61 4.62 5.65
C MET A 162 -18.28 4.54 7.02
N LYS A 163 -19.54 4.11 7.09
CA LYS A 163 -20.23 3.87 8.36
C LYS A 163 -19.52 2.80 9.20
N THR A 164 -19.10 1.71 8.57
CA THR A 164 -18.35 0.63 9.25
C THR A 164 -17.02 1.13 9.81
N LEU A 165 -16.27 1.93 9.03
CA LEU A 165 -15.02 2.55 9.48
C LEU A 165 -15.24 3.55 10.63
N GLN A 166 -16.36 4.26 10.62
CA GLN A 166 -16.74 5.19 11.69
C GLN A 166 -17.10 4.45 13.00
N GLU A 167 -17.81 3.33 12.90
CA GLU A 167 -18.29 2.57 14.06
C GLU A 167 -17.20 1.68 14.67
N ARG A 168 -16.33 1.09 13.85
CA ARG A 168 -15.40 0.03 14.27
C ARG A 168 -13.92 0.39 14.13
N GLY A 169 -13.61 1.54 13.51
CA GLY A 169 -12.24 1.91 13.14
C GLY A 169 -11.61 0.97 12.10
N GLY A 170 -10.35 1.23 11.74
CA GLY A 170 -9.62 0.39 10.77
C GLY A 170 -8.95 -0.85 11.37
N GLY A 171 -9.03 -1.04 12.70
CA GLY A 171 -8.29 -2.05 13.45
C GLY A 171 -8.88 -3.46 13.43
N ALA A 172 -10.17 -3.61 13.12
CA ALA A 172 -10.87 -4.87 13.34
C ALA A 172 -10.95 -5.83 12.13
N ILE A 173 -10.54 -5.45 10.90
CA ILE A 173 -11.02 -6.19 9.71
C ILE A 173 -9.98 -6.47 8.60
N PHE A 174 -8.80 -5.82 8.53
CA PHE A 174 -8.14 -5.74 7.21
C PHE A 174 -6.72 -6.34 7.10
N ASN A 175 -6.48 -7.08 6.02
CA ASN A 175 -5.14 -7.37 5.48
C ASN A 175 -4.74 -6.25 4.50
N THR A 176 -3.44 -5.95 4.34
CA THR A 176 -3.01 -4.96 3.34
C THR A 176 -2.65 -5.62 2.03
N PRO A 177 -2.66 -4.89 0.88
CA PRO A 177 -2.25 -5.46 -0.40
C PRO A 177 -0.90 -6.18 -0.31
N SER A 178 0.09 -5.59 0.37
CA SER A 178 1.39 -6.26 0.60
C SER A 178 1.34 -7.48 1.52
N SER A 179 0.44 -7.53 2.51
CA SER A 179 0.24 -8.73 3.34
C SER A 179 -0.39 -9.86 2.54
N ILE A 180 -1.41 -9.53 1.72
CA ILE A 180 -2.12 -10.47 0.86
C ILE A 180 -1.14 -11.06 -0.16
N VAL A 181 -0.31 -10.20 -0.75
CA VAL A 181 0.74 -10.61 -1.69
C VAL A 181 1.63 -11.68 -1.08
N ILE A 182 2.11 -11.50 0.16
CA ILE A 182 2.96 -12.51 0.82
C ILE A 182 2.19 -13.80 1.09
N MET A 183 1.01 -13.68 1.70
CA MET A 183 0.16 -14.84 2.03
C MET A 183 -0.17 -15.69 0.80
N ASN A 184 -0.32 -15.05 -0.36
CA ASN A 184 -0.66 -15.73 -1.60
C ASN A 184 0.59 -16.24 -2.32
N LEU A 185 1.68 -15.47 -2.37
CA LEU A 185 2.96 -15.90 -2.92
C LEU A 185 3.46 -17.18 -2.24
N ASP A 186 3.27 -17.32 -0.92
CA ASP A 186 3.66 -18.52 -0.17
C ASP A 186 2.95 -19.80 -0.61
N LYS A 187 1.75 -19.67 -1.20
CA LYS A 187 0.95 -20.81 -1.68
C LYS A 187 1.30 -21.26 -3.10
N LEU A 188 1.94 -20.40 -3.90
CA LEU A 188 2.27 -20.67 -5.30
C LEU A 188 3.40 -21.68 -5.40
N LYS A 189 3.36 -22.59 -6.38
CA LYS A 189 4.28 -23.76 -6.44
C LYS A 189 5.40 -23.57 -7.45
N THR A 190 5.24 -22.65 -8.39
CA THR A 190 6.20 -22.38 -9.46
C THR A 190 6.64 -20.93 -9.47
N VAL A 191 7.77 -20.65 -10.15
CA VAL A 191 8.31 -19.29 -10.23
C VAL A 191 7.49 -18.45 -11.22
N GLU A 192 6.95 -19.10 -12.24
CA GLU A 192 6.06 -18.53 -13.25
C GLU A 192 4.76 -18.04 -12.63
N GLU A 193 4.10 -18.87 -11.82
CA GLU A 193 2.91 -18.45 -11.06
C GLU A 193 3.19 -17.22 -10.18
N MET A 194 4.37 -17.12 -9.58
CA MET A 194 4.76 -15.96 -8.77
C MET A 194 4.91 -14.69 -9.61
N HIS A 195 5.44 -14.79 -10.83
CA HIS A 195 5.52 -13.66 -11.76
C HIS A 195 4.14 -13.20 -12.21
N ASP A 196 3.30 -14.14 -12.66
CA ASP A 196 1.95 -13.84 -13.12
C ASP A 196 1.11 -13.18 -12.01
N TYR A 197 1.23 -13.71 -10.78
CA TYR A 197 0.58 -13.13 -9.60
C TYR A 197 1.09 -11.72 -9.30
N LEU A 198 2.41 -11.49 -9.31
CA LEU A 198 2.98 -10.16 -9.09
C LEU A 198 2.58 -9.16 -10.17
N ASP A 199 2.45 -9.58 -11.43
CA ASP A 199 1.97 -8.73 -12.51
C ASP A 199 0.51 -8.31 -12.29
N ALA A 200 -0.35 -9.24 -11.92
CA ALA A 200 -1.74 -8.95 -11.57
C ALA A 200 -1.84 -7.98 -10.39
N GLU A 201 -1.02 -8.16 -9.35
CA GLU A 201 -1.02 -7.31 -8.16
C GLU A 201 -0.44 -5.90 -8.43
N ILE A 202 0.61 -5.79 -9.25
CA ILE A 202 1.14 -4.49 -9.71
C ILE A 202 0.08 -3.74 -10.51
N HIS A 203 -0.63 -4.42 -11.40
CA HIS A 203 -1.73 -3.84 -12.17
C HIS A 203 -2.88 -3.39 -11.25
N ALA A 204 -3.32 -4.25 -10.33
CA ALA A 204 -4.37 -3.92 -9.35
C ALA A 204 -3.98 -2.72 -8.47
N LEU A 205 -2.72 -2.64 -8.03
CA LEU A 205 -2.20 -1.49 -7.29
C LEU A 205 -2.30 -0.19 -8.10
N GLY A 206 -2.04 -0.26 -9.41
CA GLY A 206 -2.19 0.85 -10.35
C GLY A 206 -3.65 1.30 -10.49
N LEU A 207 -4.60 0.35 -10.63
CA LEU A 207 -6.03 0.65 -10.69
C LEU A 207 -6.53 1.32 -9.41
N ARG A 208 -6.14 0.80 -8.24
CA ARG A 208 -6.48 1.39 -6.94
C ARG A 208 -5.97 2.84 -6.84
N CYS A 209 -4.73 3.09 -7.29
CA CYS A 209 -4.16 4.44 -7.32
C CYS A 209 -4.92 5.39 -8.25
N SER A 210 -5.27 4.92 -9.45
CA SER A 210 -6.08 5.67 -10.41
C SER A 210 -7.40 6.15 -9.79
N ASN A 211 -8.07 5.32 -8.99
CA ASN A 211 -9.29 5.72 -8.30
C ASN A 211 -9.08 6.82 -7.25
N VAL A 212 -7.96 6.80 -6.52
CA VAL A 212 -7.59 7.87 -5.58
C VAL A 212 -7.30 9.18 -6.32
N ILE A 213 -6.63 9.12 -7.46
CA ILE A 213 -6.34 10.30 -8.30
C ILE A 213 -7.64 10.87 -8.87
N LYS A 214 -8.53 10.03 -9.41
CA LYS A 214 -9.84 10.46 -9.94
C LYS A 214 -10.69 11.14 -8.87
N SER A 215 -10.75 10.57 -7.66
CA SER A 215 -11.51 11.16 -6.55
C SER A 215 -10.87 12.45 -6.03
N TYR A 216 -9.54 12.56 -6.06
CA TYR A 216 -8.81 13.80 -5.79
C TYR A 216 -9.14 14.91 -6.79
N MET A 217 -9.04 14.63 -8.09
CA MET A 217 -9.34 15.59 -9.17
C MET A 217 -10.79 16.06 -9.13
N ALA A 218 -11.73 15.22 -8.69
CA ALA A 218 -13.13 15.62 -8.54
C ALA A 218 -13.38 16.65 -7.42
N MET A 219 -12.44 16.82 -6.50
CA MET A 219 -12.52 17.82 -5.42
C MET A 219 -11.92 19.18 -5.77
N MET A 220 -10.95 19.21 -6.70
CA MET A 220 -10.41 20.44 -7.30
C MET A 220 -11.53 21.23 -7.98
#